data_AF-A0A7S4STC8-F1
#
_entry.id   AF-A0A7S4STC8-F1
#
_cell.length_a   1.000
_cell.length_b   1.000
_cell.length_c   1.000
_cell.angle_alpha   90.00
_cell.angle_beta   90.00
_cell.angle_gamma   90.00
#
_symmetry.space_group_name_H-M   'P 1'
#
loop_
_entity.id
_entity.type
_entity.pdbx_description
1 polymer ?
#
loop_
_entity_poly.entity_id
_entity_poly.type
_entity_poly.pdbx_seq_one_letter_code
_entity_poly.pdbx_strand_id
1 'polypeptide(L)'
;VWPKTDMGWDIVPWGLERLLCWIQREYAPPGGIFITENGCAVKEDSLAAALQDTARVEYLQGYLSQVFKAIQEGVPVLGYFVWSFMDNFEWAFGYAKRFGIVRVDYDVQKRTPKASASLMSGLAKTNILRVPERVLDLSEYSPFNTRTLYRKKPAEAPNTQPKKPTLSDTEVRSMLREFCVRYQDQKFQLKMVDAFKQFMMTNDDVALMKARQNICLPIQMDVLPKYGFEPTRRGVAQATALISTLKDKDVAELNTTIAYLTRDLPHSAALEGAVG
;
A
#
# COMPACT_ATOMS: atom_id res chain seq x y z
N VAL A 1 -5.52 -17.42 -13.29
CA VAL A 1 -6.41 -16.51 -12.52
C VAL A 1 -6.18 -16.82 -11.04
N TRP A 2 -5.93 -15.81 -10.21
CA TRP A 2 -5.65 -16.02 -8.78
C TRP A 2 -6.95 -16.26 -8.00
N PRO A 3 -6.90 -17.02 -6.89
CA PRO A 3 -8.01 -17.11 -5.94
C PRO A 3 -8.35 -15.71 -5.40
N LYS A 4 -9.62 -15.49 -5.05
CA LYS A 4 -10.11 -14.19 -4.60
C LYS A 4 -10.72 -14.25 -3.21
N THR A 5 -10.54 -13.18 -2.45
CA THR A 5 -11.26 -12.94 -1.19
C THR A 5 -12.72 -12.58 -1.48
N ASP A 6 -13.53 -12.48 -0.43
CA ASP A 6 -14.90 -11.98 -0.57
C ASP A 6 -14.95 -10.49 -0.99
N MET A 7 -13.83 -9.75 -0.89
CA MET A 7 -13.68 -8.41 -1.47
C MET A 7 -13.40 -8.42 -2.98
N GLY A 8 -13.18 -9.60 -3.58
CA GLY A 8 -12.72 -9.74 -4.97
C GLY A 8 -11.21 -9.50 -5.15
N TRP A 9 -10.46 -9.33 -4.05
CA TRP A 9 -9.01 -9.12 -4.08
C TRP A 9 -8.28 -10.41 -4.34
N ASP A 10 -7.22 -10.35 -5.15
CA ASP A 10 -6.39 -11.51 -5.42
C ASP A 10 -5.59 -11.93 -4.18
N ILE A 11 -5.56 -13.25 -3.95
CA ILE A 11 -4.81 -13.87 -2.86
C ILE A 11 -3.44 -14.25 -3.41
N VAL A 12 -2.42 -13.48 -3.03
CA VAL A 12 -1.05 -13.59 -3.58
C VAL A 12 -0.02 -13.51 -2.44
N PRO A 13 0.13 -14.58 -1.62
CA PRO A 13 0.99 -14.54 -0.43
C PRO A 13 2.45 -14.21 -0.74
N TRP A 14 3.02 -14.79 -1.81
CA TRP A 14 4.42 -14.54 -2.21
C TRP A 14 4.69 -13.07 -2.56
N GLY A 15 3.64 -12.31 -2.91
CA GLY A 15 3.75 -10.88 -3.16
C GLY A 15 4.17 -10.09 -1.91
N LEU A 16 3.78 -10.58 -0.71
CA LEU A 16 4.15 -9.93 0.55
C LEU A 16 5.65 -10.05 0.83
N GLU A 17 6.26 -11.22 0.60
CA GLU A 17 7.72 -11.38 0.75
C GLU A 17 8.47 -10.43 -0.18
N ARG A 18 8.10 -10.40 -1.47
CA ARG A 18 8.73 -9.50 -2.44
C ARG A 18 8.57 -8.04 -2.08
N LEU A 19 7.39 -7.65 -1.57
CA LEU A 19 7.14 -6.29 -1.10
C LEU A 19 8.04 -5.93 0.08
N LEU A 20 8.17 -6.81 1.08
CA LEU A 20 9.02 -6.59 2.25
C LEU A 20 10.50 -6.48 1.88
N CYS A 21 11.00 -7.40 1.05
CA CYS A 21 12.37 -7.35 0.53
C CYS A 21 12.62 -6.09 -0.31
N TRP A 22 11.63 -5.67 -1.12
CA TRP A 22 11.71 -4.43 -1.87
C TRP A 22 11.77 -3.21 -0.93
N ILE A 23 10.88 -3.12 0.07
CA ILE A 23 10.89 -2.02 1.06
C ILE A 23 12.25 -1.94 1.75
N GLN A 24 12.80 -3.08 2.19
CA GLN A 24 14.10 -3.13 2.83
C GLN A 24 15.22 -2.66 1.89
N ARG A 25 15.23 -3.14 0.64
CA ARG A 25 16.27 -2.76 -0.33
C ARG A 25 16.20 -1.28 -0.69
N GLU A 26 15.01 -0.73 -0.91
CA GLU A 26 14.86 0.64 -1.42
C GLU A 26 14.92 1.70 -0.31
N TYR A 27 14.40 1.40 0.88
CA TYR A 27 14.28 2.38 1.96
C TYR A 27 15.22 2.10 3.13
N ALA A 28 15.50 0.83 3.42
CA ALA A 28 16.25 0.37 4.59
C ALA A 28 15.79 1.07 5.88
N PRO A 29 14.50 0.93 6.27
CA PRO A 29 13.95 1.66 7.40
C PRO A 29 14.72 1.31 8.69
N PRO A 30 15.33 2.30 9.37
CA PRO A 30 16.20 2.02 10.52
C PRO A 30 15.46 1.42 11.71
N GLY A 31 14.15 1.66 11.81
CA GLY A 31 13.27 1.08 12.84
C GLY A 31 12.65 -0.26 12.46
N GLY A 32 13.08 -0.89 11.36
CA GLY A 32 12.48 -2.11 10.84
C GLY A 32 11.10 -1.90 10.24
N ILE A 33 10.38 -3.01 10.00
CA ILE A 33 9.06 -3.02 9.37
C ILE A 33 8.03 -3.61 10.32
N PHE A 34 6.90 -2.92 10.47
CA PHE A 34 5.70 -3.44 11.11
C PHE A 34 4.61 -3.61 10.05
N ILE A 35 4.02 -4.79 9.99
CA ILE A 35 2.84 -5.04 9.16
C ILE A 35 1.63 -4.68 10.02
N THR A 36 1.16 -3.45 9.88
CA THR A 36 0.09 -2.90 10.73
C THR A 36 -1.29 -3.48 10.43
N GLU A 37 -1.51 -3.95 9.20
CA GLU A 37 -2.76 -4.59 8.79
C GLU A 37 -2.50 -5.65 7.73
N ASN A 38 -2.96 -6.88 8.00
CA ASN A 38 -3.09 -7.92 6.99
C ASN A 38 -4.22 -8.88 7.36
N GLY A 39 -5.11 -9.14 6.40
CA GLY A 39 -6.24 -10.03 6.59
C GLY A 39 -7.12 -10.11 5.34
N CYS A 40 -8.24 -10.83 5.43
CA CYS A 40 -9.17 -10.98 4.33
C CYS A 40 -10.63 -11.07 4.80
N ALA A 41 -11.54 -10.56 3.97
CA ALA A 41 -12.95 -10.88 4.07
C ALA A 41 -13.19 -12.30 3.54
N VAL A 42 -13.94 -13.09 4.30
CA VAL A 42 -14.39 -14.42 3.91
C VAL A 42 -15.91 -14.45 3.97
N LYS A 43 -16.53 -15.05 2.96
CA LYS A 43 -17.97 -15.25 2.95
C LYS A 43 -18.36 -16.30 3.98
N GLU A 44 -19.37 -16.00 4.79
CA GLU A 44 -19.80 -16.82 5.92
C GLU A 44 -21.25 -17.28 5.70
N ASP A 45 -21.45 -18.36 4.94
CA ASP A 45 -22.79 -18.85 4.56
C ASP A 45 -23.60 -19.43 5.73
N SER A 46 -22.96 -19.73 6.86
CA SER A 46 -23.61 -20.17 8.10
C SER A 46 -22.76 -19.85 9.33
N LEU A 47 -23.34 -19.92 10.53
CA LEU A 47 -22.57 -19.75 11.78
C LEU A 47 -21.47 -20.82 11.91
N ALA A 48 -21.76 -22.08 11.56
CA ALA A 48 -20.76 -23.14 11.60
C ALA A 48 -19.59 -22.86 10.64
N ALA A 49 -19.87 -22.41 9.42
CA ALA A 49 -18.86 -22.01 8.46
C ALA A 49 -18.06 -20.77 8.92
N ALA A 50 -18.72 -19.83 9.59
CA ALA A 50 -18.07 -18.65 10.17
C ALA A 50 -17.09 -18.99 11.29
N LEU A 51 -17.46 -19.94 12.16
CA LEU A 51 -16.59 -20.37 13.25
C LEU A 51 -15.44 -21.25 12.75
N GLN A 52 -15.67 -22.04 11.70
CA GLN A 52 -14.66 -22.87 11.04
C GLN A 52 -14.11 -22.19 9.76
N ASP A 53 -13.66 -20.94 9.89
CA ASP A 53 -13.23 -20.04 8.81
C ASP A 53 -11.91 -20.46 8.13
N THR A 54 -11.89 -21.65 7.56
CA THR A 54 -10.71 -22.32 7.00
C THR A 54 -10.02 -21.47 5.93
N ALA A 55 -10.78 -20.79 5.08
CA ALA A 55 -10.21 -19.90 4.06
C ALA A 55 -9.39 -18.74 4.68
N ARG A 56 -9.82 -18.20 5.83
CA ARG A 56 -9.08 -17.15 6.55
C ARG A 56 -7.82 -17.73 7.21
N VAL A 57 -7.94 -18.92 7.80
CA VAL A 57 -6.80 -19.66 8.37
C VAL A 57 -5.72 -19.88 7.32
N GLU A 58 -6.09 -20.39 6.15
CA GLU A 58 -5.16 -20.67 5.06
C GLU A 58 -4.56 -19.40 4.45
N TYR A 59 -5.36 -18.33 4.32
CA TYR A 59 -4.87 -17.01 3.94
C TYR A 59 -3.76 -16.56 4.90
N LEU A 60 -4.04 -16.55 6.20
CA LEU A 60 -3.07 -16.09 7.21
C LEU A 60 -1.82 -16.97 7.24
N GLN A 61 -1.97 -18.28 7.18
CA GLN A 61 -0.84 -19.22 7.09
C GLN A 61 0.06 -18.93 5.88
N GLY A 62 -0.55 -18.72 4.71
CA GLY A 62 0.15 -18.38 3.49
C GLY A 62 0.96 -17.07 3.64
N TYR A 63 0.32 -15.98 4.06
CA TYR A 63 1.00 -14.69 4.19
C TYR A 63 2.06 -14.67 5.30
N LEU A 64 1.78 -15.27 6.47
CA LEU A 64 2.75 -15.35 7.56
C LEU A 64 3.98 -16.21 7.20
N SER A 65 3.81 -17.27 6.40
CA SER A 65 4.96 -18.04 5.88
C SER A 65 5.90 -17.19 5.03
N GLN A 66 5.36 -16.23 4.28
CA GLN A 66 6.11 -15.32 3.42
C GLN A 66 6.76 -14.18 4.21
N VAL A 67 6.13 -13.75 5.31
CA VAL A 67 6.78 -12.87 6.29
C VAL A 67 8.01 -13.57 6.89
N PHE A 68 7.86 -14.82 7.31
CA PHE A 68 8.98 -15.61 7.85
C PHE A 68 10.11 -15.77 6.81
N LYS A 69 9.76 -16.03 5.55
CA LYS A 69 10.73 -16.07 4.44
C LYS A 69 11.48 -14.74 4.29
N ALA A 70 10.79 -13.60 4.32
CA ALA A 70 11.44 -12.29 4.24
C ALA A 70 12.40 -12.05 5.42
N ILE A 71 12.04 -12.49 6.63
CA ILE A 71 12.92 -12.43 7.81
C ILE A 71 14.19 -13.27 7.57
N GLN A 72 14.07 -14.47 6.98
CA GLN A 72 15.22 -15.31 6.62
C GLN A 72 16.12 -14.67 5.56
N GLU A 73 15.56 -13.86 4.66
CA GLU A 73 16.30 -13.06 3.68
C GLU A 73 16.91 -11.78 4.29
N GLY A 74 16.83 -11.59 5.61
CA GLY A 74 17.46 -10.49 6.34
C GLY A 74 16.61 -9.22 6.47
N VAL A 75 15.31 -9.28 6.13
CA VAL A 75 14.39 -8.16 6.36
C VAL A 75 14.05 -8.05 7.85
N PRO A 76 14.28 -6.90 8.51
CA PRO A 76 13.95 -6.70 9.93
C PRO A 76 12.45 -6.44 10.13
N VAL A 77 11.62 -7.48 10.00
CA VAL A 77 10.19 -7.41 10.35
C VAL A 77 10.03 -7.59 11.86
N LEU A 78 9.48 -6.57 12.53
CA LEU A 78 9.42 -6.49 13.99
C LEU A 78 8.03 -6.80 14.56
N GLY A 79 6.98 -6.77 13.73
CA GLY A 79 5.64 -7.07 14.19
C GLY A 79 4.65 -7.30 13.05
N TYR A 80 3.61 -8.05 13.37
CA TYR A 80 2.51 -8.38 12.47
C TYR A 80 1.19 -8.24 13.23
N PHE A 81 0.28 -7.48 12.64
CA PHE A 81 -1.04 -7.23 13.19
C PHE A 81 -2.09 -7.77 12.21
N VAL A 82 -2.87 -8.74 12.69
CA VAL A 82 -3.98 -9.31 11.93
C VAL A 82 -5.12 -8.30 11.85
N TRP A 83 -5.59 -8.03 10.63
CA TRP A 83 -6.78 -7.24 10.40
C TRP A 83 -7.99 -8.18 10.20
N SER A 84 -8.98 -8.21 11.09
CA SER A 84 -9.13 -7.42 12.31
C SER A 84 -9.35 -8.32 13.53
N PHE A 85 -9.31 -7.73 14.73
CA PHE A 85 -9.59 -8.47 15.96
C PHE A 85 -11.01 -9.04 15.97
N MET A 86 -12.01 -8.24 15.60
CA MET A 86 -13.42 -8.63 15.59
C MET A 86 -14.14 -8.09 14.35
N ASP A 87 -15.22 -8.75 13.96
CA ASP A 87 -16.08 -8.25 12.88
C ASP A 87 -16.58 -6.84 13.24
N ASN A 88 -16.36 -5.89 12.35
CA ASN A 88 -16.66 -4.47 12.52
C ASN A 88 -17.49 -3.94 11.34
N PHE A 89 -17.74 -2.63 11.32
CA PHE A 89 -18.36 -1.95 10.19
C PHE A 89 -17.30 -1.67 9.11
N GLU A 90 -17.43 -2.30 7.95
CA GLU A 90 -16.46 -2.24 6.85
C GLU A 90 -16.79 -1.12 5.85
N TRP A 91 -16.78 0.12 6.34
CA TRP A 91 -16.88 1.34 5.53
C TRP A 91 -18.07 1.31 4.54
N ALA A 92 -17.81 1.51 3.24
CA ALA A 92 -18.82 1.51 2.19
C ALA A 92 -19.58 0.18 2.06
N PHE A 93 -19.05 -0.92 2.60
CA PHE A 93 -19.68 -2.25 2.57
C PHE A 93 -20.52 -2.54 3.82
N GLY A 94 -20.55 -1.63 4.79
CA GLY A 94 -21.27 -1.80 6.05
C GLY A 94 -20.90 -3.13 6.73
N TYR A 95 -21.91 -3.90 7.12
CA TYR A 95 -21.71 -5.19 7.82
C TYR A 95 -21.68 -6.41 6.89
N ALA A 96 -21.67 -6.20 5.57
CA ALA A 96 -21.69 -7.29 4.60
C ALA A 96 -20.35 -8.06 4.52
N LYS A 97 -19.25 -7.42 4.90
CA LYS A 97 -17.90 -7.99 4.85
C LYS A 97 -17.35 -8.20 6.25
N ARG A 98 -16.68 -9.34 6.44
CA ARG A 98 -16.19 -9.78 7.76
C ARG A 98 -14.71 -10.10 7.70
N PHE A 99 -13.89 -9.25 8.30
CA PHE A 99 -12.44 -9.46 8.45
C PHE A 99 -12.04 -10.08 9.80
N GLY A 100 -12.92 -9.99 10.80
CA GLY A 100 -12.59 -10.33 12.17
C GLY A 100 -12.21 -11.79 12.36
N ILE A 101 -11.17 -12.03 13.17
CA ILE A 101 -10.88 -13.36 13.72
C ILE A 101 -11.84 -13.74 14.86
N VAL A 102 -12.56 -12.76 15.42
CA VAL A 102 -13.67 -12.95 16.36
C VAL A 102 -14.96 -12.56 15.68
N ARG A 103 -15.92 -13.49 15.63
CA ARG A 103 -17.26 -13.22 15.11
C ARG A 103 -18.02 -12.33 16.09
N VAL A 104 -18.75 -11.34 15.57
CA VAL A 104 -19.72 -10.56 16.33
C VAL A 104 -21.12 -10.86 15.79
N ASP A 105 -22.00 -11.34 16.67
CA ASP A 105 -23.44 -11.28 16.47
C ASP A 105 -23.88 -9.84 16.73
N TYR A 106 -24.39 -9.15 15.71
CA TYR A 106 -24.70 -7.73 15.83
C TYR A 106 -26.01 -7.46 16.59
N ASP A 107 -26.92 -8.43 16.68
CA ASP A 107 -28.20 -8.24 17.37
C ASP A 107 -28.02 -8.35 18.88
N VAL A 108 -27.28 -9.36 19.33
CA VAL A 108 -27.07 -9.64 20.77
C VAL A 108 -25.67 -9.30 21.26
N GLN A 109 -24.80 -8.77 20.39
CA GLN A 109 -23.44 -8.36 20.71
C GLN A 109 -22.57 -9.50 21.26
N LYS A 110 -22.90 -10.76 20.94
CA LYS A 110 -22.13 -11.93 21.37
C LYS A 110 -20.85 -12.04 20.55
N ARG A 111 -19.71 -12.21 21.21
CA ARG A 111 -18.40 -12.43 20.58
C ARG A 111 -18.06 -13.91 20.61
N THR A 112 -17.63 -14.46 19.48
CA THR A 112 -17.25 -15.88 19.40
C THR A 112 -15.96 -16.02 18.58
N PRO A 113 -14.85 -16.47 19.19
CA PRO A 113 -13.60 -16.71 18.47
C PRO A 113 -13.79 -17.70 17.32
N LYS A 114 -13.21 -17.41 16.16
CA LYS A 114 -13.18 -18.30 14.99
C LYS A 114 -11.92 -19.17 15.02
N ALA A 115 -11.81 -20.14 14.11
CA ALA A 115 -10.62 -20.97 13.98
C ALA A 115 -9.35 -20.13 13.69
N SER A 116 -9.47 -19.03 12.95
CA SER A 116 -8.40 -18.05 12.76
C SER A 116 -7.91 -17.39 14.05
N ALA A 117 -8.80 -17.13 15.03
CA ALA A 117 -8.36 -16.64 16.34
C ALA A 117 -7.54 -17.68 17.10
N SER A 118 -7.92 -18.96 17.01
CA SER A 118 -7.14 -20.07 17.57
C SER A 118 -5.76 -20.18 16.93
N LEU A 119 -5.65 -20.03 15.60
CA LEU A 119 -4.36 -19.98 14.89
C LEU A 119 -3.49 -18.85 15.44
N MET A 120 -4.00 -17.62 15.46
CA MET A 120 -3.24 -16.45 15.91
C MET A 120 -2.84 -16.54 17.39
N SER A 121 -3.72 -17.08 18.25
CA SER A 121 -3.42 -17.33 19.67
C SER A 121 -2.31 -18.36 19.84
N GLY A 122 -2.36 -19.46 19.08
CA GLY A 122 -1.30 -20.48 19.09
C GLY A 122 0.04 -19.90 18.63
N LEU A 123 0.04 -19.15 17.53
CA LEU A 123 1.23 -18.47 17.03
C LEU A 123 1.80 -17.50 18.07
N ALA A 124 0.98 -16.63 18.66
CA ALA A 124 1.45 -15.67 19.67
C ALA A 124 2.04 -16.34 20.92
N LYS A 125 1.49 -17.49 21.35
CA LYS A 125 1.98 -18.22 22.53
C LYS A 125 3.27 -18.99 22.27
N THR A 126 3.44 -19.52 21.07
CA THR A 126 4.49 -20.51 20.76
C THR A 126 5.56 -20.00 19.82
N ASN A 127 5.26 -18.92 19.10
CA ASN A 127 6.00 -18.44 17.94
C ASN A 127 6.22 -19.52 16.85
N ILE A 128 5.31 -20.49 16.76
CA ILE A 128 5.34 -21.58 15.79
C ILE A 128 4.12 -21.49 14.88
N LEU A 129 4.36 -21.38 13.58
CA LEU A 129 3.31 -21.49 12.56
C LEU A 129 3.35 -22.88 11.94
N ARG A 130 2.24 -23.61 12.02
CA ARG A 130 2.05 -24.85 11.26
C ARG A 130 1.32 -24.52 9.97
N VAL A 131 1.90 -24.89 8.83
CA VAL A 131 1.33 -24.64 7.51
C VAL A 131 1.08 -25.99 6.82
N PRO A 132 -0.15 -26.30 6.39
CA PRO A 132 -0.43 -27.49 5.59
C PRO A 132 0.32 -27.45 4.26
N GLU A 133 0.74 -28.61 3.76
CA GLU A 133 1.47 -28.74 2.49
C GLU A 133 0.72 -28.06 1.32
N ARG A 134 -0.59 -28.28 1.22
CA ARG A 134 -1.45 -27.62 0.21
C ARG A 134 -1.39 -26.09 0.22
N VAL A 135 -1.18 -25.46 1.39
CA VAL A 135 -1.06 -24.01 1.52
C VAL A 135 0.34 -23.56 1.12
N LEU A 136 1.37 -24.35 1.45
CA LEU A 136 2.74 -24.10 1.03
C LEU A 136 2.89 -24.16 -0.50
N ASP A 137 2.31 -25.17 -1.13
CA ASP A 137 2.34 -25.36 -2.58
C ASP A 137 1.76 -24.16 -3.34
N LEU A 138 0.67 -23.59 -2.83
CA LEU A 138 0.02 -22.40 -3.40
C LEU A 138 0.77 -21.09 -3.09
N SER A 139 1.69 -21.11 -2.13
CA SER A 139 2.43 -19.94 -1.68
C SER A 139 3.79 -19.75 -2.37
N GLU A 140 4.16 -20.64 -3.31
CA GLU A 140 5.51 -20.72 -3.92
C GLU A 140 6.64 -20.78 -2.87
N TYR A 141 6.34 -21.23 -1.64
CA TYR A 141 7.31 -21.36 -0.56
C TYR A 141 8.11 -22.65 -0.76
N SER A 142 9.44 -22.55 -0.86
CA SER A 142 10.34 -23.70 -0.84
C SER A 142 11.19 -23.64 0.44
N PRO A 143 11.10 -24.63 1.34
CA PRO A 143 11.99 -24.69 2.51
C PRO A 143 13.46 -24.87 2.06
N PHE A 144 14.38 -24.35 2.86
CA PHE A 144 15.81 -24.17 2.55
C PHE A 144 16.57 -25.48 2.16
N ASN A 145 15.97 -26.66 2.32
CA ASN A 145 16.62 -27.96 2.12
C ASN A 145 16.21 -28.74 0.86
N THR A 146 15.45 -28.16 -0.08
CA THR A 146 15.07 -28.84 -1.34
C THR A 146 15.66 -28.24 -2.62
N ARG A 147 16.58 -27.26 -2.51
CA ARG A 147 17.24 -26.68 -3.69
C ARG A 147 18.37 -27.56 -4.21
N THR A 148 18.01 -28.58 -4.97
CA THR A 148 18.91 -29.17 -5.96
C THR A 148 19.23 -28.09 -7.01
N LEU A 149 20.53 -27.89 -7.26
CA LEU A 149 21.13 -27.03 -8.30
C LEU A 149 21.00 -25.51 -8.07
N TYR A 150 21.88 -25.03 -7.20
CA TYR A 150 22.55 -23.74 -7.33
C TYR A 150 22.80 -23.38 -8.82
N ARG A 151 22.00 -22.47 -9.38
CA ARG A 151 22.54 -21.56 -10.39
C ARG A 151 23.43 -20.61 -9.61
N LYS A 152 24.76 -20.76 -9.77
CA LYS A 152 25.78 -19.87 -9.20
C LYS A 152 25.25 -18.43 -9.30
N LYS A 153 25.07 -17.77 -8.15
CA LYS A 153 24.74 -16.34 -8.06
C LYS A 153 25.65 -15.63 -9.06
N PRO A 154 25.14 -14.92 -10.10
CA PRO A 154 26.00 -14.00 -10.82
C PRO A 154 26.64 -13.11 -9.77
N ALA A 155 27.95 -12.89 -9.85
CA ALA A 155 28.64 -11.99 -8.93
C ALA A 155 27.78 -10.72 -8.78
N GLU A 156 27.53 -10.31 -7.53
CA GLU A 156 26.83 -9.07 -7.24
C GLU A 156 27.44 -7.99 -8.11
N ALA A 157 26.66 -7.51 -9.10
CA ALA A 157 26.99 -6.27 -9.76
C ALA A 157 27.13 -5.26 -8.61
N PRO A 158 28.22 -4.46 -8.58
CA PRO A 158 28.42 -3.49 -7.52
C PRO A 158 27.11 -2.72 -7.36
N ASN A 159 26.56 -2.77 -6.15
CA ASN A 159 25.33 -2.09 -5.80
C ASN A 159 25.60 -0.58 -5.88
N THR A 160 25.61 -0.03 -7.08
CA THR A 160 25.48 1.39 -7.32
C THR A 160 24.01 1.73 -7.16
N GLN A 161 23.47 1.56 -5.94
CA GLN A 161 22.30 2.32 -5.56
C GLN A 161 22.65 3.79 -5.87
N PRO A 162 21.89 4.47 -6.75
CA PRO A 162 22.08 5.90 -6.88
C PRO A 162 21.91 6.49 -5.49
N LYS A 163 22.92 7.21 -5.00
CA LYS A 163 22.85 7.89 -3.71
C LYS A 163 21.52 8.66 -3.68
N LYS A 164 20.71 8.46 -2.62
CA LYS A 164 19.49 9.26 -2.40
C LYS A 164 19.86 10.73 -2.62
N PRO A 165 19.17 11.47 -3.50
CA PRO A 165 19.55 12.84 -3.80
C PRO A 165 19.48 13.67 -2.52
N THR A 166 20.62 14.18 -2.07
CA THR A 166 20.68 15.16 -0.99
C THR A 166 20.56 16.53 -1.63
N LEU A 167 19.34 17.04 -1.76
CA LEU A 167 19.13 18.41 -2.23
C LEU A 167 19.30 19.38 -1.07
N SER A 168 19.92 20.52 -1.34
CA SER A 168 19.86 21.69 -0.47
C SER A 168 18.46 22.30 -0.43
N ASP A 169 18.14 23.04 0.63
CA ASP A 169 16.86 23.75 0.75
C ASP A 169 16.61 24.72 -0.43
N THR A 170 17.68 25.27 -1.01
CA THR A 170 17.61 26.15 -2.20
C THR A 170 17.21 25.38 -3.46
N GLU A 171 17.73 24.17 -3.66
CA GLU A 171 17.35 23.32 -4.79
C GLU A 171 15.91 22.82 -4.65
N VAL A 172 15.48 22.47 -3.43
CA VAL A 172 14.08 22.06 -3.18
C VAL A 172 13.12 23.22 -3.45
N ARG A 173 13.42 24.44 -2.98
CA ARG A 173 12.62 25.63 -3.29
C ARG A 173 12.56 25.89 -4.80
N SER A 174 13.68 25.72 -5.51
CA SER A 174 13.72 25.90 -6.97
C SER A 174 12.83 24.89 -7.70
N MET A 175 12.90 23.61 -7.30
CA MET A 175 12.05 22.55 -7.83
C MET A 175 10.56 22.84 -7.60
N LEU A 176 10.20 23.23 -6.37
CA LEU A 176 8.82 23.55 -6.03
C LEU A 176 8.29 24.77 -6.77
N ARG A 177 9.11 25.81 -6.97
CA ARG A 177 8.76 26.97 -7.79
C ARG A 177 8.50 26.57 -9.24
N GLU A 178 9.31 25.68 -9.81
CA GLU A 178 9.08 25.17 -11.16
C GLU A 178 7.74 24.42 -11.24
N PHE A 179 7.41 23.60 -10.24
CA PHE A 179 6.08 22.97 -10.17
C PHE A 179 4.94 24.00 -10.10
N CYS A 180 5.05 25.03 -9.25
CA CYS A 180 4.03 26.09 -9.18
C CYS A 180 3.80 26.74 -10.55
N VAL A 181 4.88 27.12 -11.25
CA VAL A 181 4.77 27.74 -12.58
C VAL A 181 4.11 26.79 -13.58
N ARG A 182 4.53 25.53 -13.60
CA ARG A 182 4.01 24.54 -14.57
C ARG A 182 2.57 24.14 -14.29
N TYR A 183 2.16 24.10 -13.03
CA TYR A 183 0.78 23.83 -12.66
C TYR A 183 -0.15 25.04 -12.81
N GLN A 184 0.37 26.26 -12.98
CA GLN A 184 -0.45 27.42 -13.36
C GLN A 184 -0.80 27.44 -14.85
N ASP A 185 -0.16 26.60 -15.68
CA ASP A 185 -0.46 26.54 -17.11
C ASP A 185 -1.95 26.27 -17.39
N GLN A 186 -2.50 27.04 -18.33
CA GLN A 186 -3.92 26.99 -18.63
C GLN A 186 -4.37 25.62 -19.15
N LYS A 187 -3.56 24.94 -19.98
CA LYS A 187 -3.91 23.62 -20.51
C LYS A 187 -3.86 22.57 -19.41
N PHE A 188 -2.94 22.69 -18.46
CA PHE A 188 -2.91 21.85 -17.26
C PHE A 188 -4.18 22.06 -16.42
N GLN A 189 -4.53 23.32 -16.11
CA GLN A 189 -5.70 23.63 -15.30
C GLN A 189 -7.01 23.15 -15.94
N LEU A 190 -7.18 23.31 -17.26
CA LEU A 190 -8.35 22.78 -17.97
C LEU A 190 -8.53 21.27 -17.77
N LYS A 191 -7.45 20.49 -17.91
CA LYS A 191 -7.50 19.03 -17.67
C LYS A 191 -7.85 18.68 -16.23
N MET A 192 -7.35 19.45 -15.27
CA MET A 192 -7.67 19.25 -13.86
C MET A 192 -9.14 19.57 -13.56
N VAL A 193 -9.67 20.67 -14.10
CA VAL A 193 -11.09 21.03 -14.01
C VAL A 193 -11.97 19.93 -14.59
N ASP A 194 -11.64 19.40 -15.77
CA ASP A 194 -12.39 18.31 -16.41
C ASP A 194 -12.40 17.04 -15.54
N ALA A 195 -11.29 16.72 -14.88
CA ALA A 195 -11.24 15.60 -13.93
C ALA A 195 -12.18 15.81 -12.73
N PHE A 196 -12.26 17.03 -12.20
CA PHE A 196 -13.19 17.37 -11.11
C PHE A 196 -14.65 17.41 -11.58
N LYS A 197 -14.94 17.87 -12.80
CA LYS A 197 -16.28 17.77 -13.41
C LYS A 197 -16.73 16.31 -13.53
N GLN A 198 -15.84 15.44 -14.00
CA GLN A 198 -16.12 14.00 -14.08
C GLN A 198 -16.43 13.43 -12.69
N PHE A 199 -15.63 13.77 -11.69
CA PHE A 199 -15.88 13.37 -10.31
C PHE A 199 -17.25 13.81 -9.80
N MET A 200 -17.69 15.05 -10.06
CA MET A 200 -19.02 15.51 -9.63
C MET A 200 -20.16 14.74 -10.30
N MET A 201 -19.96 14.23 -11.51
CA MET A 201 -20.96 13.40 -12.19
C MET A 201 -20.99 11.96 -11.69
N THR A 202 -19.85 11.37 -11.34
CA THR A 202 -19.74 9.94 -11.01
C THR A 202 -19.62 9.64 -9.52
N ASN A 203 -19.22 10.63 -8.72
CA ASN A 203 -18.87 10.49 -7.30
C ASN A 203 -17.83 9.37 -7.06
N ASP A 204 -16.84 9.24 -7.94
CA ASP A 204 -15.78 8.20 -7.89
C ASP A 204 -14.42 8.82 -7.51
N ASP A 205 -14.11 8.77 -6.21
CA ASP A 205 -12.84 9.27 -5.65
C ASP A 205 -11.60 8.57 -6.23
N VAL A 206 -11.70 7.27 -6.55
CA VAL A 206 -10.57 6.48 -7.07
C VAL A 206 -10.24 6.91 -8.48
N ALA A 207 -11.26 7.16 -9.31
CA ALA A 207 -11.09 7.70 -10.65
C ALA A 207 -10.49 9.11 -10.61
N LEU A 208 -10.97 9.98 -9.73
CA LEU A 208 -10.41 11.33 -9.54
C LEU A 208 -8.93 11.28 -9.14
N MET A 209 -8.58 10.44 -8.18
CA MET A 209 -7.19 10.27 -7.73
C MET A 209 -6.29 9.84 -8.90
N LYS A 210 -6.69 8.83 -9.68
CA LYS A 210 -5.92 8.34 -10.84
C LYS A 210 -5.78 9.41 -11.93
N ALA A 211 -6.85 10.14 -12.22
CA ALA A 211 -6.84 11.22 -13.21
C ALA A 211 -5.85 12.31 -12.81
N ARG A 212 -5.91 12.78 -11.56
CA ARG A 212 -4.97 13.80 -11.04
C ARG A 212 -3.52 13.32 -11.12
N GLN A 213 -3.24 12.08 -10.72
CA GLN A 213 -1.90 11.49 -10.85
C GLN A 213 -1.41 11.49 -12.30
N ASN A 214 -2.25 11.07 -13.25
CA ASN A 214 -1.89 11.00 -14.67
C ASN A 214 -1.71 12.39 -15.31
N ILE A 215 -2.44 13.40 -14.85
CA ILE A 215 -2.31 14.79 -15.34
C ILE A 215 -1.01 15.43 -14.83
N CYS A 216 -0.64 15.19 -13.56
CA CYS A 216 0.59 15.74 -12.98
C CYS A 216 1.86 15.03 -13.49
N LEU A 217 1.78 13.72 -13.77
CA LEU A 217 2.96 12.88 -14.03
C LEU A 217 3.87 13.38 -15.17
N PRO A 218 3.38 13.84 -16.34
CA PRO A 218 4.25 14.35 -17.40
C PRO A 218 5.09 15.56 -16.98
N ILE A 219 4.52 16.48 -16.19
CA ILE A 219 5.26 17.62 -15.64
C ILE A 219 6.29 17.13 -14.61
N GLN A 220 5.89 16.21 -13.74
CA GLN A 220 6.79 15.61 -12.76
C GLN A 220 7.98 14.90 -13.40
N MET A 221 7.75 14.12 -14.46
CA MET A 221 8.80 13.41 -15.18
C MET A 221 9.77 14.35 -15.92
N ASP A 222 9.35 15.58 -16.23
CA ASP A 222 10.20 16.60 -16.86
C ASP A 222 11.00 17.42 -15.83
N VAL A 223 10.41 17.72 -14.68
CA VAL A 223 11.06 18.51 -13.62
C VAL A 223 12.02 17.67 -12.78
N LEU A 224 11.60 16.48 -12.34
CA LEU A 224 12.32 15.65 -11.37
C LEU A 224 13.78 15.29 -11.76
N PRO A 225 14.09 14.94 -13.02
CA PRO A 225 15.46 14.62 -13.42
C PRO A 225 16.45 15.77 -13.22
N LYS A 226 15.99 17.02 -13.31
CA LYS A 226 16.82 18.22 -13.09
C LYS A 226 17.36 18.31 -11.67
N TYR A 227 16.71 17.63 -10.73
CA TYR A 227 17.01 17.60 -9.31
C TYR A 227 17.45 16.21 -8.83
N GLY A 228 17.90 15.35 -9.75
CA GLY A 228 18.48 14.05 -9.43
C GLY A 228 17.47 12.95 -9.10
N PHE A 229 16.18 13.19 -9.29
CA PHE A 229 15.15 12.15 -9.13
C PHE A 229 14.87 11.43 -10.44
N GLU A 230 14.51 10.15 -10.36
CA GLU A 230 14.10 9.40 -11.54
C GLU A 230 12.80 9.97 -12.15
N PRO A 231 12.64 10.01 -13.49
CA PRO A 231 11.39 10.40 -14.15
C PRO A 231 10.36 9.27 -14.06
N THR A 232 10.01 8.86 -12.84
CA THR A 232 9.10 7.74 -12.57
C THR A 232 8.20 8.07 -11.39
N ARG A 233 7.12 7.29 -11.20
CA ARG A 233 6.28 7.40 -9.99
C ARG A 233 7.08 7.18 -8.71
N ARG A 234 8.15 6.39 -8.78
CA ARG A 234 9.09 6.18 -7.69
C ARG A 234 9.87 7.47 -7.38
N GLY A 235 10.37 8.16 -8.39
CA GLY A 235 11.03 9.46 -8.21
C GLY A 235 10.11 10.53 -7.63
N VAL A 236 8.83 10.55 -8.02
CA VAL A 236 7.81 11.40 -7.39
C VAL A 236 7.69 11.10 -5.90
N ALA A 237 7.55 9.83 -5.52
CA ALA A 237 7.45 9.42 -4.12
C ALA A 237 8.71 9.78 -3.32
N GLN A 238 9.90 9.64 -3.91
CA GLN A 238 11.17 10.05 -3.29
C GLN A 238 11.22 11.56 -3.04
N ALA A 239 10.82 12.37 -4.03
CA ALA A 239 10.78 13.83 -3.90
C ALA A 239 9.77 14.27 -2.83
N THR A 240 8.56 13.70 -2.83
CA THR A 240 7.54 13.98 -1.80
C THR A 240 8.02 13.62 -0.40
N ALA A 241 8.68 12.46 -0.24
CA ALA A 241 9.26 12.05 1.03
C ALA A 241 10.33 13.05 1.51
N LEU A 242 11.24 13.48 0.62
CA LEU A 242 12.25 14.49 0.97
C LEU A 242 11.60 15.80 1.43
N ILE A 243 10.66 16.35 0.65
CA ILE A 243 9.97 17.61 0.96
C ILE A 243 9.30 17.54 2.35
N SER A 244 8.69 16.40 2.70
CA SER A 244 8.00 16.22 3.99
C SER A 244 8.91 16.28 5.22
N THR A 245 10.21 16.07 5.04
CA THR A 245 11.20 16.13 6.15
C THR A 245 11.72 17.53 6.42
N LEU A 246 11.50 18.47 5.50
CA LEU A 246 12.03 19.82 5.59
C LEU A 246 11.15 20.71 6.48
N LYS A 247 11.80 21.49 7.35
CA LYS A 247 11.15 22.46 8.23
C LYS A 247 11.41 23.89 7.76
N ASP A 248 11.31 24.12 6.46
CA ASP A 248 11.50 25.43 5.83
C ASP A 248 10.14 26.07 5.50
N LYS A 249 9.97 27.34 5.86
CA LYS A 249 8.71 28.07 5.71
C LYS A 249 8.34 28.30 4.24
N ASP A 250 9.32 28.64 3.40
CA ASP A 250 9.08 28.89 1.97
C ASP A 250 8.69 27.57 1.27
N VAL A 251 9.33 26.46 1.65
CA VAL A 251 8.99 25.12 1.16
C VAL A 251 7.53 24.77 1.52
N ALA A 252 7.10 25.06 2.75
CA ALA A 252 5.72 24.83 3.17
C ALA A 252 4.71 25.69 2.39
N GLU A 253 5.03 26.96 2.12
CA GLU A 253 4.19 27.88 1.34
C GLU A 253 4.07 27.44 -0.13
N LEU A 254 5.19 27.04 -0.75
CA LEU A 254 5.20 26.53 -2.11
C LEU A 254 4.43 25.21 -2.22
N ASN A 255 4.58 24.30 -1.25
CA ASN A 255 3.82 23.06 -1.23
C ASN A 255 2.31 23.29 -1.04
N THR A 256 1.93 24.30 -0.24
CA THR A 256 0.54 24.76 -0.10
C THR A 256 0.01 25.32 -1.43
N THR A 257 0.84 26.08 -2.16
CA THR A 257 0.48 26.59 -3.49
C THR A 257 0.27 25.47 -4.49
N ILE A 258 1.15 24.45 -4.52
CA ILE A 258 0.98 23.26 -5.37
C ILE A 258 -0.30 22.50 -5.00
N ALA A 259 -0.59 22.35 -3.71
CA ALA A 259 -1.82 21.75 -3.24
C ALA A 259 -3.06 22.49 -3.78
N TYR A 260 -3.08 23.81 -3.67
CA TYR A 260 -4.16 24.66 -4.19
C TYR A 260 -4.33 24.51 -5.70
N LEU A 261 -3.24 24.61 -6.47
CA LEU A 261 -3.25 24.50 -7.93
C LEU A 261 -3.68 23.11 -8.43
N THR A 262 -3.49 22.06 -7.63
CA THR A 262 -3.80 20.67 -8.03
C THR A 262 -5.05 20.10 -7.37
N ARG A 263 -5.74 20.89 -6.54
CA ARG A 263 -6.97 20.48 -5.83
C ARG A 263 -8.00 21.59 -5.83
N ASP A 264 -7.76 22.63 -5.06
CA ASP A 264 -8.81 23.56 -4.67
C ASP A 264 -9.21 24.50 -5.81
N LEU A 265 -8.23 25.05 -6.53
CA LEU A 265 -8.49 25.90 -7.70
C LEU A 265 -9.32 25.18 -8.79
N PRO A 266 -8.89 24.01 -9.31
CA PRO A 266 -9.66 23.32 -10.35
C PRO A 266 -11.01 22.78 -9.84
N HIS A 267 -11.11 22.43 -8.55
CA HIS A 267 -12.38 22.02 -7.95
C HIS A 267 -13.39 23.18 -7.89
N SER A 268 -12.98 24.35 -7.41
CA SER A 268 -13.83 25.55 -7.37
C SER A 268 -14.26 25.98 -8.78
N ALA A 269 -13.33 25.98 -9.74
CA ALA A 269 -13.66 26.31 -11.13
C ALA A 269 -14.62 25.28 -11.77
N ALA A 270 -14.52 24.01 -11.39
CA ALA A 270 -15.46 22.99 -11.83
C ALA A 270 -16.86 23.25 -11.25
N LEU A 271 -16.97 23.62 -9.97
CA LEU A 271 -18.24 23.98 -9.31
C LEU A 271 -18.90 25.19 -9.97
N GLU A 272 -18.15 26.27 -10.22
CA GLU A 272 -18.67 27.47 -10.90
C GLU A 272 -19.22 27.14 -12.29
N GLY A 273 -18.53 26.28 -13.04
CA GLY A 273 -18.96 25.83 -14.36
C GLY A 273 -20.08 24.76 -14.37
N ALA A 274 -20.52 24.28 -13.21
CA ALA A 274 -21.65 23.36 -13.07
C ALA A 274 -22.96 24.08 -12.66
N VAL A 275 -22.85 25.35 -12.24
CA VAL A 275 -23.96 26.20 -11.76
C VAL A 275 -24.48 27.15 -12.86
N GLY A 276 -23.82 27.20 -14.03
CA GLY A 276 -24.26 27.95 -15.22
C GLY A 276 -24.68 27.03 -16.36
#